data_AF-A0A7W8X0W4-F1
#
_entry.id   AF-A0A7W8X0W4-F1
#
_cell.length_a   1.000
_cell.length_b   1.000
_cell.length_c   1.000
_cell.angle_alpha   90.00
_cell.angle_beta   90.00
_cell.angle_gamma   90.00
#
_symmetry.space_group_name_H-M   'P 1'
#
loop_
_entity.id
_entity.type
_entity.pdbx_description
1 polymer ?
#
loop_
_entity_poly.entity_id
_entity_poly.type
_entity_poly.pdbx_seq_one_letter_code
_entity_poly.pdbx_strand_id
1 'polypeptide(L)'
;MQRRTAVARVEKALADDLADVTEGPSGLPTYLQIGGYLEAFVDALSALIADPLSSESVRQMVEAERRLREFKRRCSTSAPLRPSIAQYKAVSQIIAHFAELWPTYARALQAPSMDEAQRLSNEGQALIDAAAEALGRYVSLMESTQAFEDLTIPDLLDRALNALSYLYPDATLLEMGRLGAREAERVAKVPVHDGPGVHFLVLNAVASAHFDPERFRDLLRETSRLCEDSSLLREVAAQPGALAGLGVSSRLGYEALATFETTLLRETDEKALMRRFIRFYGEFYEDVASPLLAWYNLLTGIKSQPYAKLIQNNATDLARNLTKHKLTASLLQDDGAHLRNASQHGNSFALEGEYVIFQLQSYQERPHRTEVIDRIYSFMESVLAMGWSLSNVLARLGIEVPIKDEDASYMNLTQFRLATLWLEHLGTTVVEADQKSTSWDLTLAIEPDETFSLAIALAENVPDIVSEVSVRAPGTATPMVIPLSAFTNLKSAQAAATAPVDHLLALVEFRAMCTVEGKSVLTAEDLRFAVATIGLLLIMKEDFTLIPYLRRVRQLTISHSLLELTETIKQVFALTRSPTETTKRQLAARLNEWRENSSAPTMPQAEAVTVRK
;
A
#
# COMPACT_ATOMS: atom_id res chain seq x y z
N MET A 1 50.05 33.29 -2.97
CA MET A 1 50.85 33.25 -1.73
C MET A 1 49.98 33.48 -0.49
N GLN A 2 49.21 34.57 -0.42
CA GLN A 2 48.37 34.91 0.74
C GLN A 2 47.31 33.86 1.11
N ARG A 3 46.60 33.27 0.13
CA ARG A 3 45.60 32.19 0.39
C ARG A 3 46.20 30.94 1.00
N ARG A 4 47.40 30.53 0.56
CA ARG A 4 48.14 29.39 1.14
C ARG A 4 48.54 29.66 2.58
N THR A 5 48.96 30.88 2.88
CA THR A 5 49.26 31.32 4.26
C THR A 5 48.00 31.32 5.14
N ALA A 6 46.85 31.72 4.61
CA ALA A 6 45.58 31.69 5.33
C ALA A 6 45.17 30.25 5.71
N VAL A 7 45.25 29.32 4.75
CA VAL A 7 44.95 27.90 5.01
C VAL A 7 45.89 27.33 6.07
N ALA A 8 47.20 27.58 5.97
CA ALA A 8 48.17 27.10 6.97
C ALA A 8 47.91 27.66 8.39
N ARG A 9 47.39 28.89 8.49
CA ARG A 9 46.99 29.49 9.79
C ARG A 9 45.75 28.81 10.37
N VAL A 10 44.75 28.50 9.54
CA VAL A 10 43.55 27.76 9.96
C VAL A 10 43.92 26.34 10.38
N GLU A 11 44.73 25.62 9.59
CA GLU A 11 45.18 24.26 9.90
C GLU A 11 46.00 24.21 11.20
N LYS A 12 46.90 25.17 11.40
CA LYS A 12 47.66 25.28 12.65
C LYS A 12 46.74 25.49 13.85
N ALA A 13 45.80 26.44 13.76
CA ALA A 13 44.86 26.72 14.84
C ALA A 13 43.95 25.51 15.16
N LEU A 14 43.53 24.76 14.14
CA LEU A 14 42.74 23.53 14.32
C LEU A 14 43.54 22.37 14.93
N ALA A 15 44.88 22.34 14.75
CA ALA A 15 45.76 21.32 15.33
C ALA A 15 46.08 21.59 16.80
N ASP A 16 46.19 22.87 17.19
CA ASP A 16 46.51 23.30 18.55
C ASP A 16 45.35 23.06 19.56
N ASP A 17 44.12 22.79 19.08
CA ASP A 17 42.86 22.82 19.86
C ASP A 17 42.27 21.43 20.18
N LEU A 18 43.02 20.33 19.99
CA LEU A 18 42.54 18.95 20.25
C LEU A 18 42.26 18.60 21.73
N ALA A 19 42.39 19.55 22.66
CA ALA A 19 42.39 19.29 24.10
C ALA A 19 41.15 19.76 24.88
N ASP A 20 40.29 20.62 24.32
CA ASP A 20 39.21 21.27 25.10
C ASP A 20 37.87 21.24 24.35
N VAL A 21 37.12 20.13 24.51
CA VAL A 21 35.76 20.01 23.97
C VAL A 21 34.78 19.82 25.12
N THR A 22 34.10 20.89 25.50
CA THR A 22 33.01 20.90 26.46
C THR A 22 31.79 20.14 25.92
N GLU A 23 31.11 19.38 26.79
CA GLU A 23 29.84 18.71 26.47
C GLU A 23 28.76 19.75 26.13
N GLY A 24 28.45 19.90 24.83
CA GLY A 24 27.28 20.64 24.37
C GLY A 24 25.95 19.96 24.74
N PRO A 25 24.79 20.62 24.48
CA PRO A 25 23.47 20.09 24.85
C PRO A 25 23.22 18.70 24.24
N SER A 26 22.57 17.84 25.03
CA SER A 26 22.18 16.48 24.66
C SER A 26 21.08 16.51 23.61
N GLY A 27 21.36 16.06 22.38
CA GLY A 27 20.35 15.90 21.33
C GLY A 27 20.91 16.01 19.90
N LEU A 28 20.13 15.52 18.94
CA LEU A 28 20.36 15.76 17.51
C LEU A 28 19.99 17.21 17.16
N PRO A 29 20.73 17.87 16.25
CA PRO A 29 20.42 19.21 15.79
C PRO A 29 19.14 19.19 14.98
N THR A 30 18.36 20.24 15.17
CA THR A 30 17.23 20.58 14.34
C THR A 30 17.68 20.93 12.93
N TYR A 31 16.74 20.87 11.99
CA TYR A 31 16.94 21.33 10.61
C TYR A 31 17.53 22.74 10.52
N LEU A 32 17.03 23.67 11.34
CA LEU A 32 17.52 25.05 11.42
C LEU A 32 19.00 25.11 11.84
N GLN A 33 19.42 24.23 12.74
CA GLN A 33 20.81 24.16 13.17
C GLN A 33 21.71 23.62 12.04
N ILE A 34 21.25 22.61 11.29
CA ILE A 34 21.99 22.07 10.13
C ILE A 34 22.20 23.14 9.06
N GLY A 35 21.14 23.88 8.70
CA GLY A 35 21.22 25.00 7.77
C GLY A 35 22.17 26.10 8.26
N GLY A 36 22.04 26.50 9.53
CA GLY A 36 22.91 27.51 10.14
C GLY A 36 24.40 27.12 10.16
N TYR A 37 24.74 25.82 10.23
CA TYR A 37 26.14 25.39 10.12
C TYR A 37 26.70 25.56 8.72
N LEU A 38 25.91 25.25 7.68
CA LEU A 38 26.33 25.45 6.29
C LEU A 38 26.48 26.94 5.98
N GLU A 39 25.51 27.76 6.39
CA GLU A 39 25.58 29.23 6.25
C GLU A 39 26.83 29.79 6.93
N ALA A 40 27.07 29.42 8.20
CA ALA A 40 28.26 29.86 8.93
C ALA A 40 29.57 29.43 8.24
N PHE A 41 29.61 28.23 7.66
CA PHE A 41 30.76 27.76 6.88
C PHE A 41 30.98 28.58 5.61
N VAL A 42 29.92 28.83 4.83
CA VAL A 42 29.97 29.59 3.58
C VAL A 42 30.36 31.05 3.84
N ASP A 43 29.82 31.67 4.89
CA ASP A 43 30.16 33.02 5.31
C ASP A 43 31.62 33.11 5.74
N ALA A 44 32.09 32.16 6.55
CA ALA A 44 33.49 32.10 6.97
C ALA A 44 34.44 31.89 5.79
N LEU A 45 34.08 31.03 4.83
CA LEU A 45 34.87 30.80 3.62
C LEU A 45 34.94 32.06 2.76
N SER A 46 33.81 32.75 2.60
CA SER A 46 33.72 34.00 1.84
C SER A 46 34.56 35.10 2.48
N ALA A 47 34.49 35.25 3.81
CA ALA A 47 35.32 36.19 4.57
C ALA A 47 36.82 35.89 4.46
N LEU A 48 37.19 34.60 4.45
CA LEU A 48 38.59 34.15 4.29
C LEU A 48 39.11 34.39 2.87
N ILE A 49 38.27 34.24 1.86
CA ILE A 49 38.61 34.53 0.45
C ILE A 49 38.78 36.03 0.23
N ALA A 50 37.89 36.84 0.82
CA ALA A 50 37.89 38.29 0.70
C ALA A 50 39.09 38.94 1.41
N ASP A 51 39.41 38.49 2.62
CA ASP A 51 40.58 38.96 3.38
C ASP A 51 41.38 37.79 4.00
N PRO A 52 42.32 37.19 3.24
CA PRO A 52 43.13 36.05 3.71
C PRO A 52 44.13 36.39 4.83
N LEU A 53 44.40 37.68 5.09
CA LEU A 53 45.35 38.11 6.12
C LEU A 53 44.65 38.45 7.44
N SER A 54 43.35 38.71 7.41
CA SER A 54 42.54 38.96 8.61
C SER A 54 42.59 37.80 9.61
N SER A 55 42.96 38.11 10.84
CA SER A 55 42.86 37.16 11.97
C SER A 55 41.41 36.82 12.29
N GLU A 56 40.47 37.72 11.99
CA GLU A 56 39.04 37.51 12.22
C GLU A 56 38.48 36.46 11.25
N SER A 57 38.79 36.56 9.95
CA SER A 57 38.34 35.59 8.95
C SER A 57 38.91 34.20 9.21
N VAL A 58 40.18 34.11 9.65
CA VAL A 58 40.79 32.85 10.10
C VAL A 58 40.05 32.28 11.31
N ARG A 59 39.74 33.12 12.31
CA ARG A 59 39.01 32.70 13.52
C ARG A 59 37.60 32.19 13.20
N GLN A 60 36.88 32.86 12.30
CA GLN A 60 35.53 32.44 11.87
C GLN A 60 35.56 31.07 11.20
N MET A 61 36.53 30.82 10.32
CA MET A 61 36.69 29.52 9.67
C MET A 61 37.05 28.42 10.69
N VAL A 62 37.98 28.70 11.61
CA VAL A 62 38.34 27.77 12.69
C VAL A 62 37.10 27.41 13.53
N GLU A 63 36.28 28.40 13.89
CA GLU A 63 35.06 28.18 14.67
C GLU A 63 34.01 27.34 13.92
N ALA A 64 33.78 27.62 12.64
CA ALA A 64 32.84 26.86 11.80
C ALA A 64 33.27 25.39 11.70
N GLU A 65 34.54 25.14 11.41
CA GLU A 65 35.11 23.79 11.30
C GLU A 65 35.14 23.06 12.66
N ARG A 66 35.40 23.78 13.75
CA ARG A 66 35.37 23.22 15.12
C ARG A 66 33.99 22.68 15.46
N ARG A 67 32.93 23.46 15.19
CA ARG A 67 31.54 23.04 15.41
C ARG A 67 31.19 21.79 14.60
N LEU A 68 31.60 21.74 13.33
CA LEU A 68 31.37 20.58 12.47
C LEU A 68 32.09 19.32 12.98
N ARG A 69 33.35 19.44 13.44
CA ARG A 69 34.11 18.32 14.01
C ARG A 69 33.55 17.82 15.33
N GLU A 70 33.23 18.74 16.24
CA GLU A 70 32.58 18.39 17.50
C GLU A 70 31.27 17.64 17.23
N PHE A 71 30.52 18.09 16.24
CA PHE A 71 29.25 17.48 15.91
C PHE A 71 29.41 16.12 15.23
N LYS A 72 30.34 15.97 14.28
CA LYS A 72 30.73 14.66 13.72
C LYS A 72 31.14 13.68 14.81
N ARG A 73 31.92 14.14 15.81
CA ARG A 73 32.31 13.33 16.95
C ARG A 73 31.08 12.87 17.76
N ARG A 74 30.18 13.78 18.12
CA ARG A 74 28.92 13.43 18.83
C ARG A 74 28.07 12.42 18.05
N CYS A 75 27.97 12.60 16.73
CA CYS A 75 27.34 11.67 15.80
C CYS A 75 28.05 10.31 15.66
N SER A 76 29.29 10.17 16.14
CA SER A 76 30.04 8.91 16.08
C SER A 76 30.13 8.19 17.43
N THR A 77 29.95 8.90 18.53
CA THR A 77 30.15 8.36 19.89
C THR A 77 28.86 7.92 20.57
N SER A 78 27.70 8.42 20.15
CA SER A 78 26.41 8.02 20.74
C SER A 78 25.80 6.87 19.94
N ALA A 79 25.52 5.73 20.59
CA ALA A 79 24.74 4.68 19.95
C ALA A 79 23.28 5.20 19.78
N PRO A 80 22.76 5.31 18.55
CA PRO A 80 21.41 5.78 18.37
C PRO A 80 20.42 4.71 18.83
N LEU A 81 19.38 5.14 19.54
CA LEU A 81 18.28 4.29 20.00
C LEU A 81 17.02 4.59 19.18
N ARG A 82 16.15 3.59 19.00
CA ARG A 82 14.83 3.80 18.38
C ARG A 82 13.97 4.73 19.26
N PRO A 83 13.11 5.58 18.66
CA PRO A 83 12.79 5.66 17.24
C PRO A 83 13.73 6.56 16.40
N SER A 84 14.76 7.17 17.00
CA SER A 84 15.55 8.22 16.34
C SER A 84 16.74 7.72 15.50
N ILE A 85 16.86 6.41 15.26
CA ILE A 85 18.02 5.85 14.52
C ILE A 85 18.12 6.41 13.11
N ALA A 86 17.01 6.46 12.37
CA ALA A 86 17.02 6.94 11.00
C ALA A 86 17.37 8.43 10.91
N GLN A 87 16.80 9.25 11.81
CA GLN A 87 17.16 10.66 11.95
C GLN A 87 18.66 10.80 12.24
N TYR A 88 19.18 10.02 13.18
CA TYR A 88 20.59 10.05 13.55
C TYR A 88 21.49 9.68 12.35
N LYS A 89 21.15 8.64 11.58
CA LYS A 89 21.88 8.24 10.37
C LYS A 89 21.85 9.32 9.30
N ALA A 90 20.69 9.91 9.03
CA ALA A 90 20.54 10.98 8.04
C ALA A 90 21.36 12.22 8.40
N VAL A 91 21.26 12.68 9.65
CA VAL A 91 22.04 13.81 10.15
C VAL A 91 23.54 13.49 10.10
N SER A 92 23.94 12.30 10.54
CA SER A 92 25.35 11.88 10.51
C SER A 92 25.92 11.87 9.09
N GLN A 93 25.13 11.46 8.09
CA GLN A 93 25.54 11.49 6.69
C GLN A 93 25.73 12.93 6.18
N ILE A 94 24.79 13.83 6.47
CA ILE A 94 24.88 15.25 6.06
C ILE A 94 26.14 15.90 6.65
N ILE A 95 26.41 15.64 7.93
CA ILE A 95 27.61 16.17 8.60
C ILE A 95 28.89 15.55 8.10
N ALA A 96 28.86 14.26 7.73
CA ALA A 96 30.01 13.65 7.09
C ALA A 96 30.37 14.38 5.79
N HIS A 97 29.39 14.78 4.98
CA HIS A 97 29.63 15.62 3.80
C HIS A 97 30.15 17.02 4.16
N PHE A 98 29.57 17.68 5.16
CA PHE A 98 30.02 19.01 5.60
C PHE A 98 31.45 19.01 6.14
N ALA A 99 31.85 17.96 6.86
CA ALA A 99 33.21 17.82 7.38
C ALA A 99 34.28 17.67 6.29
N GLU A 100 33.89 17.27 5.06
CA GLU A 100 34.80 17.20 3.91
C GLU A 100 34.89 18.52 3.13
N LEU A 101 34.08 19.54 3.47
CA LEU A 101 34.08 20.83 2.78
C LEU A 101 35.39 21.59 3.01
N TRP A 102 35.82 21.77 4.26
CA TRP A 102 37.07 22.50 4.54
C TRP A 102 38.30 21.82 3.89
N PRO A 103 38.54 20.51 4.04
CA PRO A 103 39.64 19.83 3.34
C PRO A 103 39.62 20.05 1.82
N THR A 104 38.43 20.03 1.22
CA THR A 104 38.27 20.20 -0.24
C THR A 104 38.54 21.64 -0.67
N TYR A 105 37.94 22.63 0.00
CA TYR A 105 38.15 24.04 -0.31
C TYR A 105 39.54 24.53 0.08
N ALA A 106 40.16 23.98 1.13
CA ALA A 106 41.56 24.23 1.47
C ALA A 106 42.49 23.82 0.32
N ARG A 107 42.29 22.64 -0.26
CA ARG A 107 43.04 22.19 -1.44
C ARG A 107 42.78 23.09 -2.65
N ALA A 108 41.53 23.52 -2.88
CA ALA A 108 41.20 24.45 -3.95
C ALA A 108 41.91 25.81 -3.79
N LEU A 109 41.98 26.34 -2.57
CA LEU A 109 42.68 27.60 -2.24
C LEU A 109 44.20 27.50 -2.37
N GLN A 110 44.75 26.29 -2.26
CA GLN A 110 46.18 26.01 -2.38
C GLN A 110 46.60 25.61 -3.81
N ALA A 111 45.65 25.27 -4.68
CA ALA A 111 45.90 24.72 -6.01
C ALA A 111 46.90 25.57 -6.83
N PRO A 112 47.81 24.93 -7.58
CA PRO A 112 48.83 25.60 -8.38
C PRO A 112 48.28 26.24 -9.67
N SER A 113 47.12 25.81 -10.16
CA SER A 113 46.49 26.30 -11.39
C SER A 113 45.00 26.63 -11.19
N MET A 114 44.45 27.48 -12.05
CA MET A 114 43.02 27.79 -12.04
C MET A 114 42.17 26.56 -12.39
N ASP A 115 42.62 25.72 -13.34
CA ASP A 115 41.90 24.51 -13.74
C ASP A 115 41.80 23.51 -12.58
N GLU A 116 42.87 23.33 -11.81
CA GLU A 116 42.87 22.46 -10.64
C GLU A 116 42.02 23.04 -9.50
N ALA A 117 42.07 24.36 -9.28
CA ALA A 117 41.20 25.04 -8.33
C ALA A 117 39.73 24.87 -8.69
N GLN A 118 39.37 25.01 -9.97
CA GLN A 118 38.01 24.84 -10.45
C GLN A 118 37.54 23.40 -10.29
N ARG A 119 38.39 22.41 -10.63
CA ARG A 119 38.08 20.99 -10.44
C ARG A 119 37.78 20.67 -8.97
N LEU A 120 38.62 21.13 -8.05
CA LEU A 120 38.43 20.92 -6.60
C LEU A 120 37.21 21.70 -6.06
N SER A 121 36.93 22.89 -6.61
CA SER A 121 35.71 23.63 -6.27
C SER A 121 34.45 22.87 -6.72
N ASN A 122 34.49 22.22 -7.89
CA ASN A 122 33.38 21.37 -8.35
C ASN A 122 33.21 20.13 -7.46
N GLU A 123 34.31 19.54 -6.97
CA GLU A 123 34.25 18.47 -5.95
C GLU A 123 33.58 18.98 -4.66
N GLY A 124 33.90 20.20 -4.23
CA GLY A 124 33.26 20.87 -3.08
C GLY A 124 31.77 21.12 -3.29
N GLN A 125 31.36 21.56 -4.48
CA GLN A 125 29.94 21.72 -4.82
C GLN A 125 29.20 20.37 -4.81
N ALA A 126 29.82 19.31 -5.34
CA ALA A 126 29.23 17.97 -5.33
C ALA A 126 28.97 17.45 -3.91
N LEU A 127 29.79 17.82 -2.92
CA LEU A 127 29.54 17.52 -1.50
C LEU A 127 28.31 18.26 -0.96
N ILE A 128 28.14 19.53 -1.34
CA ILE A 128 26.96 20.33 -0.97
C ILE A 128 25.71 19.74 -1.62
N ASP A 129 25.77 19.38 -2.90
CA ASP A 129 24.66 18.78 -3.64
C ASP A 129 24.27 17.42 -3.04
N ALA A 130 25.25 16.58 -2.68
CA ALA A 130 25.00 15.30 -2.01
C ALA A 130 24.39 15.48 -0.60
N ALA A 131 24.83 16.49 0.15
CA ALA A 131 24.24 16.84 1.44
C ALA A 131 22.80 17.34 1.29
N ALA A 132 22.52 18.16 0.27
CA ALA A 132 21.18 18.66 -0.04
C ALA A 132 20.24 17.52 -0.47
N GLU A 133 20.73 16.56 -1.26
CA GLU A 133 19.98 15.37 -1.65
C GLU A 133 19.66 14.47 -0.44
N ALA A 134 20.64 14.25 0.45
CA ALA A 134 20.43 13.50 1.69
C ALA A 134 19.42 14.20 2.62
N LEU A 135 19.47 15.53 2.70
CA LEU A 135 18.53 16.34 3.44
C LEU A 135 17.12 16.27 2.85
N GLY A 136 16.98 16.39 1.53
CA GLY A 136 15.70 16.25 0.84
C GLY A 136 15.03 14.91 1.10
N ARG A 137 15.78 13.80 1.02
CA ARG A 137 15.28 12.46 1.39
C ARG A 137 14.78 12.39 2.82
N TYR A 138 15.51 12.98 3.76
CA TYR A 138 15.11 13.00 5.17
C TYR A 138 13.85 13.83 5.39
N VAL A 139 13.69 14.96 4.69
CA VAL A 139 12.47 15.79 4.75
C VAL A 139 11.25 15.01 4.25
N SER A 140 11.32 14.39 3.06
CA SER A 140 10.22 13.60 2.52
C SER A 140 9.83 12.42 3.43
N LEU A 141 10.82 11.78 4.07
CA LEU A 141 10.57 10.75 5.08
C LEU A 141 9.81 11.30 6.30
N MET A 142 10.19 12.50 6.77
CA MET A 142 9.52 13.13 7.91
C MET A 142 8.11 13.61 7.59
N GLU A 143 7.88 14.17 6.40
CA GLU A 143 6.54 14.51 5.93
C GLU A 143 5.65 13.26 5.82
N SER A 144 6.19 12.17 5.25
CA SER A 144 5.51 10.87 5.20
C SER A 144 5.16 10.34 6.60
N THR A 145 6.09 10.44 7.54
CA THR A 145 5.87 10.01 8.93
C THR A 145 4.81 10.86 9.61
N GLN A 146 4.88 12.18 9.48
CA GLN A 146 3.88 13.09 10.04
C GLN A 146 2.48 12.81 9.47
N ALA A 147 2.38 12.51 8.17
CA ALA A 147 1.11 12.13 7.56
C ALA A 147 0.57 10.79 8.10
N PHE A 148 1.44 9.84 8.43
CA PHE A 148 1.04 8.57 9.07
C PHE A 148 0.61 8.75 10.53
N GLU A 149 1.28 9.66 11.24
CA GLU A 149 1.02 9.99 12.64
C GLU A 149 -0.11 11.02 12.84
N ASP A 150 -0.71 11.53 11.75
CA ASP A 150 -1.79 12.53 11.82
C ASP A 150 -3.10 11.92 12.32
N LEU A 151 -3.25 11.90 13.65
CA LEU A 151 -4.44 11.39 14.34
C LEU A 151 -5.72 12.20 14.08
N THR A 152 -5.67 13.29 13.29
CA THR A 152 -6.90 13.96 12.82
C THR A 152 -7.63 13.18 11.73
N ILE A 153 -6.91 12.27 11.03
CA ILE A 153 -7.47 11.30 10.08
C ILE A 153 -7.76 10.00 10.85
N PRO A 154 -9.03 9.65 11.11
CA PRO A 154 -9.35 8.51 11.97
C PRO A 154 -8.97 7.15 11.37
N ASP A 155 -9.02 7.03 10.04
CA ASP A 155 -8.77 5.77 9.34
C ASP A 155 -7.26 5.53 9.15
N LEU A 156 -6.77 4.38 9.62
CA LEU A 156 -5.36 4.01 9.50
C LEU A 156 -4.96 3.80 8.04
N LEU A 157 -5.88 3.27 7.21
CA LEU A 157 -5.60 3.06 5.79
C LEU A 157 -5.42 4.39 5.06
N ASP A 158 -6.26 5.38 5.33
CA ASP A 158 -6.14 6.71 4.74
C ASP A 158 -4.83 7.38 5.15
N ARG A 159 -4.44 7.28 6.42
CA ARG A 159 -3.13 7.75 6.90
C ARG A 159 -1.97 7.06 6.20
N ALA A 160 -2.04 5.74 6.03
CA ALA A 160 -1.02 4.97 5.33
C ALA A 160 -0.90 5.37 3.86
N LEU A 161 -2.01 5.51 3.14
CA LEU A 161 -2.01 5.93 1.74
C LEU A 161 -1.54 7.39 1.57
N ASN A 162 -1.98 8.29 2.45
CA ASN A 162 -1.51 9.67 2.48
C ASN A 162 0.01 9.73 2.72
N ALA A 163 0.53 8.97 3.69
CA ALA A 163 1.95 8.86 3.97
C ALA A 163 2.76 8.34 2.77
N LEU A 164 2.24 7.36 2.03
CA LEU A 164 2.88 6.85 0.82
C LEU A 164 2.91 7.87 -0.32
N SER A 165 1.92 8.77 -0.40
CA SER A 165 1.90 9.82 -1.44
C SER A 165 3.08 10.80 -1.35
N TYR A 166 3.64 11.02 -0.15
CA TYR A 166 4.85 11.84 0.02
C TYR A 166 6.12 11.14 -0.50
N LEU A 167 6.19 9.81 -0.38
CA LEU A 167 7.33 9.02 -0.85
C LEU A 167 7.25 8.67 -2.33
N TYR A 168 6.01 8.54 -2.85
CA TYR A 168 5.71 8.12 -4.21
C TYR A 168 4.62 9.01 -4.83
N PRO A 169 4.90 10.31 -5.06
CA PRO A 169 3.89 11.29 -5.47
C PRO A 169 3.27 11.00 -6.85
N ASP A 170 4.03 10.33 -7.72
CA ASP A 170 3.59 10.00 -9.07
C ASP A 170 3.02 8.57 -9.20
N ALA A 171 2.96 7.81 -8.10
CA ALA A 171 2.53 6.41 -8.14
C ALA A 171 1.03 6.27 -7.87
N THR A 172 0.35 5.54 -8.74
CA THR A 172 -1.04 5.11 -8.51
C THR A 172 -1.15 4.03 -7.43
N LEU A 173 -2.32 3.85 -6.80
CA LEU A 173 -2.56 2.77 -5.83
C LEU A 173 -2.21 1.38 -6.39
N LEU A 174 -2.55 1.12 -7.66
CA LEU A 174 -2.20 -0.13 -8.35
C LEU A 174 -0.70 -0.24 -8.65
N GLU A 175 -0.05 0.87 -9.03
CA GLU A 175 1.40 0.90 -9.23
C GLU A 175 2.15 0.73 -7.91
N MET A 176 1.62 1.23 -6.78
CA MET A 176 2.19 1.04 -5.45
C MET A 176 2.30 -0.45 -5.10
N GLY A 177 1.33 -1.28 -5.47
CA GLY A 177 1.43 -2.74 -5.29
C GLY A 177 2.63 -3.34 -6.04
N ARG A 178 2.77 -3.03 -7.33
CA ARG A 178 3.88 -3.53 -8.17
C ARG A 178 5.23 -2.91 -7.83
N LEU A 179 5.24 -1.64 -7.44
CA LEU A 179 6.44 -0.93 -6.98
C LEU A 179 6.91 -1.55 -5.67
N GLY A 180 6.00 -1.71 -4.72
CA GLY A 180 6.23 -2.34 -3.44
C GLY A 180 6.74 -3.77 -3.58
N ALA A 181 6.14 -4.58 -4.46
CA ALA A 181 6.63 -5.93 -4.73
C ALA A 181 8.08 -5.93 -5.27
N ARG A 182 8.41 -5.03 -6.21
CA ARG A 182 9.78 -4.90 -6.75
C ARG A 182 10.79 -4.45 -5.70
N GLU A 183 10.42 -3.48 -4.86
CA GLU A 183 11.30 -3.03 -3.78
C GLU A 183 11.49 -4.10 -2.71
N ALA A 184 10.42 -4.78 -2.33
CA ALA A 184 10.43 -5.87 -1.39
C ALA A 184 11.30 -7.03 -1.89
N GLU A 185 11.19 -7.42 -3.16
CA GLU A 185 12.02 -8.46 -3.78
C GLU A 185 13.50 -8.06 -3.74
N ARG A 186 13.82 -6.78 -4.00
CA ARG A 186 15.19 -6.26 -3.89
C ARG A 186 15.75 -6.37 -2.47
N VAL A 187 14.92 -6.15 -1.44
CA VAL A 187 15.33 -6.22 -0.02
C VAL A 187 15.39 -7.65 0.49
N ALA A 188 14.28 -8.39 0.37
CA ALA A 188 14.06 -9.73 0.89
C ALA A 188 14.83 -10.80 0.12
N LYS A 189 15.21 -10.53 -1.14
CA LYS A 189 15.91 -11.47 -2.04
C LYS A 189 15.14 -12.78 -2.27
N VAL A 190 13.81 -12.70 -2.24
CA VAL A 190 12.88 -13.76 -2.65
C VAL A 190 11.80 -13.13 -3.53
N PRO A 191 11.12 -13.90 -4.40
CA PRO A 191 10.00 -13.36 -5.17
C PRO A 191 8.88 -12.86 -4.25
N VAL A 192 8.17 -11.82 -4.69
CA VAL A 192 7.11 -11.14 -3.91
C VAL A 192 5.83 -11.06 -4.73
N HIS A 193 4.69 -11.30 -4.10
CA HIS A 193 3.37 -11.13 -4.71
C HIS A 193 2.93 -9.66 -4.69
N ASP A 194 2.18 -9.20 -5.69
CA ASP A 194 1.73 -7.80 -5.80
C ASP A 194 0.90 -7.34 -4.58
N GLY A 195 0.04 -8.22 -4.03
CA GLY A 195 -0.83 -7.93 -2.88
C GLY A 195 -0.05 -7.44 -1.63
N PRO A 196 0.93 -8.20 -1.11
CA PRO A 196 1.82 -7.75 -0.04
C PRO A 196 2.69 -6.51 -0.35
N GLY A 197 2.76 -6.06 -1.60
CA GLY A 197 3.61 -4.96 -2.04
C GLY A 197 3.27 -3.61 -1.38
N VAL A 198 1.99 -3.23 -1.34
CA VAL A 198 1.58 -1.97 -0.66
C VAL A 198 1.89 -2.05 0.83
N HIS A 199 1.59 -3.19 1.46
CA HIS A 199 1.89 -3.41 2.87
C HIS A 199 3.41 -3.29 3.15
N PHE A 200 4.26 -3.80 2.26
CA PHE A 200 5.70 -3.61 2.36
C PHE A 200 6.08 -2.12 2.34
N LEU A 201 5.49 -1.33 1.43
CA LEU A 201 5.81 0.09 1.33
C LEU A 201 5.47 0.83 2.63
N VAL A 202 4.30 0.55 3.21
CA VAL A 202 3.89 1.12 4.51
C VAL A 202 4.87 0.72 5.61
N LEU A 203 5.18 -0.58 5.75
CA LEU A 203 6.12 -1.06 6.76
C LEU A 203 7.52 -0.50 6.56
N ASN A 204 7.98 -0.36 5.31
CA ASN A 204 9.28 0.20 4.99
C ASN A 204 9.33 1.70 5.28
N ALA A 205 8.24 2.45 5.10
CA ALA A 205 8.14 3.84 5.53
C ALA A 205 8.23 3.97 7.06
N VAL A 206 7.43 3.19 7.79
CA VAL A 206 7.46 3.12 9.26
C VAL A 206 8.85 2.72 9.78
N ALA A 207 9.46 1.69 9.18
CA ALA A 207 10.79 1.24 9.55
C ALA A 207 11.87 2.27 9.23
N SER A 208 11.71 2.99 8.12
CA SER A 208 12.60 4.08 7.74
C SER A 208 12.51 5.25 8.69
N ALA A 209 11.39 5.44 9.40
CA ALA A 209 11.19 6.54 10.33
C ALA A 209 11.54 6.18 11.79
N HIS A 210 11.06 5.03 12.28
CA HIS A 210 11.02 4.71 13.71
C HIS A 210 11.82 3.46 14.12
N PHE A 211 12.29 2.65 13.17
CA PHE A 211 13.08 1.44 13.50
C PHE A 211 14.55 1.63 13.11
N ASP A 212 15.29 0.53 12.99
CA ASP A 212 16.59 0.53 12.35
C ASP A 212 16.41 0.01 10.90
N PRO A 213 16.46 0.88 9.88
CA PRO A 213 16.13 0.49 8.52
C PRO A 213 17.01 -0.65 7.98
N GLU A 214 18.25 -0.77 8.46
CA GLU A 214 19.16 -1.83 8.04
C GLU A 214 18.80 -3.15 8.71
N ARG A 215 18.57 -3.14 10.04
CA ARG A 215 18.13 -4.33 10.76
C ARG A 215 16.80 -4.84 10.22
N PHE A 216 15.82 -3.97 10.00
CA PHE A 216 14.53 -4.36 9.41
C PHE A 216 14.70 -5.06 8.06
N ARG A 217 15.55 -4.53 7.17
CA ARG A 217 15.85 -5.14 5.86
C ARG A 217 16.55 -6.50 5.99
N ASP A 218 17.47 -6.64 6.94
CA ASP A 218 18.16 -7.91 7.19
C ASP A 218 17.20 -8.96 7.78
N LEU A 219 16.33 -8.56 8.72
CA LEU A 219 15.27 -9.40 9.25
C LEU A 219 14.30 -9.86 8.16
N LEU A 220 13.84 -8.95 7.30
CA LEU A 220 13.00 -9.30 6.15
C LEU A 220 13.67 -10.35 5.27
N ARG A 221 14.95 -10.17 4.94
CA ARG A 221 15.72 -11.12 4.13
C ARG A 221 15.84 -12.48 4.82
N GLU A 222 16.17 -12.50 6.09
CA GLU A 222 16.34 -13.74 6.86
C GLU A 222 15.02 -14.50 7.01
N THR A 223 13.98 -13.81 7.46
CA THR A 223 12.65 -14.39 7.68
C THR A 223 11.99 -14.85 6.38
N SER A 224 12.11 -14.06 5.30
CA SER A 224 11.58 -14.44 3.99
C SER A 224 12.25 -15.70 3.44
N ARG A 225 13.57 -15.82 3.55
CA ARG A 225 14.30 -17.03 3.16
C ARG A 225 13.90 -18.23 4.00
N LEU A 226 13.78 -18.05 5.32
CA LEU A 226 13.34 -19.12 6.22
C LEU A 226 11.94 -19.64 5.85
N CYS A 227 11.00 -18.74 5.55
CA CYS A 227 9.66 -19.12 5.12
C CYS A 227 9.66 -19.80 3.74
N GLU A 228 10.40 -19.26 2.76
CA GLU A 228 10.49 -19.81 1.40
C GLU A 228 11.13 -21.20 1.39
N ASP A 229 12.20 -21.41 2.16
CA ASP A 229 12.97 -22.66 2.19
C ASP A 229 12.30 -23.75 3.06
N SER A 230 11.26 -23.41 3.84
CA SER A 230 10.62 -24.36 4.75
C SER A 230 9.70 -25.34 4.02
N SER A 231 10.07 -26.62 4.03
CA SER A 231 9.23 -27.71 3.52
C SER A 231 7.95 -27.92 4.33
N LEU A 232 7.87 -27.38 5.55
CA LEU A 232 6.75 -27.58 6.48
C LEU A 232 5.64 -26.54 6.28
N LEU A 233 5.84 -25.50 5.48
CA LEU A 233 4.92 -24.37 5.41
C LEU A 233 3.48 -24.79 5.04
N ARG A 234 3.32 -25.62 4.00
CA ARG A 234 1.99 -26.14 3.62
C ARG A 234 1.38 -27.05 4.68
N GLU A 235 2.20 -27.82 5.38
CA GLU A 235 1.75 -28.68 6.47
C GLU A 235 1.22 -27.84 7.63
N VAL A 236 1.95 -26.78 8.03
CA VAL A 236 1.53 -25.85 9.09
C VAL A 236 0.26 -25.11 8.69
N ALA A 237 0.17 -24.62 7.46
CA ALA A 237 -1.02 -23.94 6.95
C ALA A 237 -2.28 -24.82 6.99
N ALA A 238 -2.13 -26.13 6.77
CA ALA A 238 -3.23 -27.09 6.83
C ALA A 238 -3.65 -27.46 8.27
N GLN A 239 -2.89 -27.06 9.29
CA GLN A 239 -3.24 -27.39 10.68
C GLN A 239 -4.48 -26.60 11.15
N PRO A 240 -5.38 -27.24 11.92
CA PRO A 240 -6.55 -26.56 12.46
C PRO A 240 -6.19 -25.29 13.24
N GLY A 241 -6.78 -24.16 12.83
CA GLY A 241 -6.61 -22.87 13.50
C GLY A 241 -5.34 -22.09 13.15
N ALA A 242 -4.40 -22.64 12.37
CA ALA A 242 -3.12 -21.98 12.06
C ALA A 242 -3.30 -20.67 11.26
N LEU A 243 -4.06 -20.71 10.16
CA LEU A 243 -4.37 -19.53 9.34
C LEU A 243 -5.33 -18.58 10.06
N ALA A 244 -6.37 -19.12 10.72
CA ALA A 244 -7.31 -18.31 11.49
C ALA A 244 -6.62 -17.54 12.63
N GLY A 245 -5.59 -18.13 13.25
CA GLY A 245 -4.77 -17.47 14.27
C GLY A 245 -4.02 -16.24 13.74
N LEU A 246 -3.55 -16.26 12.49
CA LEU A 246 -2.93 -15.10 11.84
C LEU A 246 -3.97 -14.00 11.53
N GLY A 247 -5.17 -14.39 11.09
CA GLY A 247 -6.28 -13.45 10.87
C GLY A 247 -6.69 -12.73 12.17
N VAL A 248 -6.85 -13.50 13.26
CA VAL A 248 -7.15 -12.95 14.60
C VAL A 248 -6.02 -12.06 15.11
N SER A 249 -4.76 -12.48 14.95
CA SER A 249 -3.59 -11.66 15.31
C SER A 249 -3.60 -10.29 14.62
N SER A 250 -3.97 -10.25 13.33
CA SER A 250 -4.05 -9.00 12.57
C SER A 250 -5.13 -8.05 13.13
N ARG A 251 -6.32 -8.59 13.43
CA ARG A 251 -7.41 -7.83 14.08
C ARG A 251 -7.02 -7.32 15.47
N LEU A 252 -6.43 -8.17 16.32
CA LEU A 252 -5.97 -7.78 17.65
C LEU A 252 -4.85 -6.74 17.59
N GLY A 253 -3.99 -6.79 16.56
CA GLY A 253 -2.99 -5.76 16.30
C GLY A 253 -3.62 -4.40 16.00
N TYR A 254 -4.65 -4.37 15.16
CA TYR A 254 -5.41 -3.15 14.88
C TYR A 254 -6.11 -2.61 16.14
N GLU A 255 -6.72 -3.47 16.96
CA GLU A 255 -7.35 -3.08 18.22
C GLU A 255 -6.37 -2.51 19.24
N ALA A 256 -5.21 -3.15 19.40
CA ALA A 256 -4.16 -2.67 20.30
C ALA A 256 -3.65 -1.30 19.87
N LEU A 257 -3.44 -1.09 18.56
CA LEU A 257 -3.03 0.21 18.00
C LEU A 257 -4.10 1.28 18.22
N ALA A 258 -5.36 1.03 17.85
CA ALA A 258 -6.45 1.99 18.02
C ALA A 258 -6.66 2.38 19.51
N THR A 259 -6.53 1.40 20.41
CA THR A 259 -6.62 1.62 21.87
C THR A 259 -5.45 2.47 22.38
N PHE A 260 -4.24 2.18 21.88
CA PHE A 260 -3.05 2.94 22.23
C PHE A 260 -3.14 4.40 21.73
N GLU A 261 -3.51 4.62 20.47
CA GLU A 261 -3.70 5.95 19.87
C GLU A 261 -4.77 6.77 20.63
N THR A 262 -5.91 6.15 20.96
CA THR A 262 -6.96 6.80 21.76
C THR A 262 -6.44 7.24 23.13
N THR A 263 -5.50 6.48 23.71
CA THR A 263 -4.86 6.83 24.97
C THR A 263 -3.89 7.99 24.81
N LEU A 264 -3.07 7.98 23.76
CA LEU A 264 -2.13 9.07 23.45
C LEU A 264 -2.84 10.42 23.28
N LEU A 265 -4.04 10.44 22.69
CA LEU A 265 -4.83 11.66 22.51
C LEU A 265 -5.36 12.28 23.81
N ARG A 266 -5.41 11.51 24.90
CA ARG A 266 -6.07 11.92 26.15
C ARG A 266 -5.10 12.07 27.32
N GLU A 267 -3.97 11.36 27.28
CA GLU A 267 -3.03 11.29 28.38
C GLU A 267 -1.86 12.25 28.18
N THR A 268 -1.62 13.12 29.16
CA THR A 268 -0.52 14.10 29.14
C THR A 268 0.53 13.81 30.22
N ASP A 269 0.24 12.94 31.18
CA ASP A 269 1.23 12.51 32.18
C ASP A 269 2.22 11.53 31.55
N GLU A 270 3.48 11.94 31.43
CA GLU A 270 4.57 11.12 30.89
C GLU A 270 4.71 9.78 31.61
N LYS A 271 4.47 9.74 32.93
CA LYS A 271 4.52 8.48 33.68
C LYS A 271 3.38 7.55 33.29
N ALA A 272 2.18 8.09 33.09
CA ALA A 272 1.05 7.34 32.59
C ALA A 272 1.29 6.86 31.16
N LEU A 273 1.83 7.70 30.27
CA LEU A 273 2.19 7.33 28.91
C LEU A 273 3.19 6.16 28.88
N MET A 274 4.27 6.23 29.66
CA MET A 274 5.25 5.14 29.75
C MET A 274 4.62 3.84 30.29
N ARG A 275 3.71 3.93 31.29
CA ARG A 275 2.95 2.76 31.75
C ARG A 275 2.08 2.16 30.65
N ARG A 276 1.42 3.00 29.86
CA ARG A 276 0.58 2.59 28.74
C ARG A 276 1.40 1.98 27.61
N PHE A 277 2.61 2.48 27.38
CA PHE A 277 3.51 1.94 26.37
C PHE A 277 4.04 0.55 26.74
N ILE A 278 4.44 0.32 28.01
CA ILE A 278 4.79 -1.02 28.51
C ILE A 278 3.59 -1.96 28.45
N ARG A 279 2.38 -1.46 28.75
CA ARG A 279 1.15 -2.25 28.64
C ARG A 279 0.83 -2.65 27.21
N PHE A 280 0.92 -1.71 26.27
CA PHE A 280 0.76 -1.95 24.84
C PHE A 280 1.75 -3.01 24.34
N TYR A 281 3.01 -2.94 24.76
CA TYR A 281 3.99 -3.98 24.45
C TYR A 281 3.53 -5.37 24.93
N GLY A 282 2.98 -5.46 26.15
CA GLY A 282 2.46 -6.71 26.69
C GLY A 282 1.31 -7.30 25.87
N GLU A 283 0.32 -6.47 25.55
CA GLU A 283 -0.84 -6.83 24.72
C GLU A 283 -0.36 -7.25 23.31
N PHE A 284 0.51 -6.47 22.68
CA PHE A 284 1.09 -6.79 21.37
C PHE A 284 1.91 -8.10 21.40
N TYR A 285 2.70 -8.33 22.44
CA TYR A 285 3.49 -9.54 22.60
C TYR A 285 2.63 -10.81 22.70
N GLU A 286 1.55 -10.75 23.48
CA GLU A 286 0.69 -11.91 23.73
C GLU A 286 -0.28 -12.16 22.58
N ASP A 287 -1.00 -11.13 22.16
CA ASP A 287 -2.16 -11.27 21.30
C ASP A 287 -1.77 -11.22 19.82
N VAL A 288 -0.73 -10.46 19.47
CA VAL A 288 -0.28 -10.27 18.09
C VAL A 288 0.90 -11.20 17.77
N ALA A 289 1.95 -11.18 18.59
CA ALA A 289 3.17 -11.92 18.26
C ALA A 289 3.07 -13.42 18.51
N SER A 290 2.31 -13.89 19.51
CA SER A 290 2.27 -15.32 19.88
C SER A 290 1.90 -16.26 18.72
N PRO A 291 0.87 -15.99 17.90
CA PRO A 291 0.59 -16.77 16.68
C PRO A 291 1.77 -16.85 15.73
N LEU A 292 2.45 -15.73 15.48
CA LEU A 292 3.63 -15.68 14.62
C LEU A 292 4.80 -16.47 15.22
N LEU A 293 5.07 -16.34 16.52
CA LEU A 293 6.11 -17.10 17.21
C LEU A 293 5.85 -18.62 17.12
N ALA A 294 4.58 -19.04 17.25
CA ALA A 294 4.18 -20.43 17.07
C ALA A 294 4.45 -20.93 15.64
N TRP A 295 4.09 -20.14 14.62
CA TRP A 295 4.39 -20.45 13.23
C TRP A 295 5.90 -20.65 13.00
N TYR A 296 6.75 -19.72 13.45
CA TYR A 296 8.20 -19.84 13.25
C TYR A 296 8.82 -21.03 14.01
N ASN A 297 8.27 -21.39 15.18
CA ASN A 297 8.69 -22.60 15.90
C ASN A 297 8.38 -23.88 15.10
N LEU A 298 7.26 -23.91 14.38
CA LEU A 298 6.85 -25.05 13.55
C LEU A 298 7.63 -25.08 12.24
N LEU A 299 7.76 -23.95 11.54
CA LEU A 299 8.47 -23.86 10.25
C LEU A 299 9.94 -24.29 10.35
N THR A 300 10.55 -24.09 11.50
CA THR A 300 11.96 -24.45 11.79
C THR A 300 12.13 -25.84 12.40
N GLY A 301 11.03 -26.54 12.70
CA GLY A 301 11.06 -27.86 13.34
C GLY A 301 11.53 -27.84 14.80
N ILE A 302 11.64 -26.66 15.44
CA ILE A 302 12.01 -26.55 16.87
C ILE A 302 10.94 -27.24 17.74
N LYS A 303 9.67 -27.12 17.33
CA LYS A 303 8.54 -27.82 17.92
C LYS A 303 7.79 -28.59 16.83
N SER A 304 7.30 -29.77 17.19
CA SER A 304 6.52 -30.64 16.29
C SER A 304 5.10 -30.89 16.78
N GLN A 305 4.71 -30.29 17.91
CA GLN A 305 3.34 -30.41 18.43
C GLN A 305 2.34 -29.63 17.56
N PRO A 306 1.07 -30.04 17.49
CA PRO A 306 0.05 -29.32 16.72
C PRO A 306 -0.07 -27.85 17.12
N TYR A 307 -0.33 -26.97 16.15
CA TYR A 307 -0.47 -25.53 16.31
C TYR A 307 -1.44 -25.16 17.45
N ALA A 308 -2.61 -25.80 17.51
CA ALA A 308 -3.61 -25.56 18.54
C ALA A 308 -3.10 -25.84 19.97
N LYS A 309 -2.14 -26.74 20.16
CA LYS A 309 -1.47 -26.96 21.46
C LYS A 309 -0.33 -25.97 21.67
N LEU A 310 0.38 -25.60 20.62
CA LEU A 310 1.49 -24.67 20.69
C LEU A 310 1.06 -23.26 21.10
N ILE A 311 -0.08 -22.79 20.60
CA ILE A 311 -0.61 -21.47 20.95
C ILE A 311 -1.13 -21.38 22.39
N GLN A 312 -1.39 -22.51 23.04
CA GLN A 312 -1.73 -22.57 24.47
C GLN A 312 -0.49 -22.48 25.37
N ASN A 313 0.71 -22.65 24.80
CA ASN A 313 1.94 -22.43 25.55
C ASN A 313 2.16 -20.95 25.81
N ASN A 314 2.97 -20.66 26.81
CA ASN A 314 3.39 -19.31 27.15
C ASN A 314 4.18 -18.67 25.98
N ALA A 315 3.79 -17.48 25.52
CA ALA A 315 4.43 -16.76 24.41
C ALA A 315 5.93 -16.46 24.66
N THR A 316 6.33 -16.26 25.92
CA THR A 316 7.76 -16.15 26.29
C THR A 316 8.52 -17.44 26.02
N ASP A 317 7.91 -18.61 26.25
CA ASP A 317 8.59 -19.87 25.93
C ASP A 317 8.72 -20.06 24.41
N LEU A 318 7.73 -19.60 23.62
CA LEU A 318 7.80 -19.61 22.17
C LEU A 318 8.94 -18.71 21.65
N ALA A 319 9.05 -17.48 22.13
CA ALA A 319 10.16 -16.58 21.77
C ALA A 319 11.51 -17.11 22.21
N ARG A 320 11.60 -17.63 23.45
CA ARG A 320 12.84 -18.21 23.99
C ARG A 320 13.34 -19.40 23.17
N ASN A 321 12.44 -20.20 22.61
CA ASN A 321 12.83 -21.28 21.71
C ASN A 321 13.49 -20.73 20.44
N LEU A 322 12.94 -19.64 19.87
CA LEU A 322 13.51 -18.99 18.68
C LEU A 322 14.88 -18.35 18.98
N THR A 323 15.02 -17.65 20.10
CA THR A 323 16.28 -16.98 20.48
C THR A 323 17.42 -17.97 20.77
N LYS A 324 17.10 -19.17 21.27
CA LYS A 324 18.08 -20.22 21.55
C LYS A 324 18.45 -21.06 20.33
N HIS A 325 17.66 -21.01 19.26
CA HIS A 325 17.86 -21.86 18.09
C HIS A 325 18.72 -21.18 17.02
N LYS A 326 19.71 -21.90 16.49
CA LYS A 326 20.77 -21.35 15.61
C LYS A 326 20.23 -20.62 14.37
N LEU A 327 19.16 -21.11 13.75
CA LEU A 327 18.58 -20.52 12.54
C LEU A 327 17.69 -19.31 12.80
N THR A 328 17.34 -19.04 14.05
CA THR A 328 16.36 -18.00 14.42
C THR A 328 16.84 -17.05 15.50
N ALA A 329 18.08 -17.24 15.99
CA ALA A 329 18.64 -16.47 17.10
C ALA A 329 18.75 -14.97 16.79
N SER A 330 18.89 -14.59 15.52
CA SER A 330 18.94 -13.19 15.06
C SER A 330 17.56 -12.56 14.87
N LEU A 331 16.48 -13.35 14.83
CA LEU A 331 15.14 -12.84 14.54
C LEU A 331 14.61 -11.96 15.66
N LEU A 332 14.97 -12.26 16.91
CA LEU A 332 14.60 -11.51 18.10
C LEU A 332 15.88 -11.14 18.86
N GLN A 333 15.98 -9.89 19.34
CA GLN A 333 17.13 -9.48 20.16
C GLN A 333 17.10 -10.10 21.56
N ASP A 334 15.91 -10.27 22.13
CA ASP A 334 15.67 -10.95 23.41
C ASP A 334 14.35 -11.73 23.40
N ASP A 335 14.07 -12.48 24.48
CA ASP A 335 12.80 -13.20 24.64
C ASP A 335 11.70 -12.35 25.30
N GLY A 336 11.96 -11.06 25.56
CA GLY A 336 10.99 -10.08 26.03
C GLY A 336 10.35 -10.35 27.39
N ALA A 337 10.81 -11.38 28.12
CA ALA A 337 10.10 -11.94 29.27
C ALA A 337 9.82 -10.91 30.36
N HIS A 338 10.82 -10.07 30.66
CA HIS A 338 10.77 -9.10 31.75
C HIS A 338 9.75 -7.98 31.47
N LEU A 339 9.79 -7.41 30.25
CA LEU A 339 8.86 -6.37 29.82
C LEU A 339 7.42 -6.87 29.74
N ARG A 340 7.24 -8.09 29.23
CA ARG A 340 5.92 -8.74 29.18
C ARG A 340 5.38 -8.96 30.59
N ASN A 341 6.15 -9.58 31.48
CA ASN A 341 5.70 -9.82 32.85
C ASN A 341 5.41 -8.50 33.59
N ALA A 342 6.16 -7.44 33.29
CA ALA A 342 5.94 -6.11 33.85
C ALA A 342 4.59 -5.50 33.41
N SER A 343 4.15 -5.76 32.18
CA SER A 343 2.85 -5.30 31.69
C SER A 343 1.65 -5.95 32.39
N GLN A 344 1.82 -7.17 32.91
CA GLN A 344 0.72 -8.00 33.42
C GLN A 344 0.43 -7.78 34.91
N HIS A 345 1.33 -7.14 35.64
CA HIS A 345 1.24 -6.98 37.10
C HIS A 345 1.33 -5.51 37.49
N GLY A 346 0.26 -4.93 38.06
CA GLY A 346 0.12 -3.49 38.29
C GLY A 346 1.19 -2.79 39.17
N ASN A 347 1.99 -3.55 39.93
CA ASN A 347 3.08 -3.03 40.79
C ASN A 347 4.47 -3.56 40.39
N SER A 348 4.61 -4.19 39.23
CA SER A 348 5.84 -4.86 38.82
C SER A 348 6.89 -3.93 38.21
N PHE A 349 6.54 -2.67 37.98
CA PHE A 349 7.52 -1.63 37.66
C PHE A 349 7.13 -0.26 38.23
N ALA A 350 8.14 0.56 38.47
CA ALA A 350 8.01 1.95 38.91
C ALA A 350 8.85 2.88 38.03
N LEU A 351 8.50 4.17 38.00
CA LEU A 351 9.23 5.19 37.25
C LEU A 351 9.90 6.18 38.22
N GLU A 352 11.24 6.25 38.17
CA GLU A 352 12.05 7.13 39.01
C GLU A 352 12.98 7.98 38.14
N GLY A 353 12.59 9.23 37.88
CA GLY A 353 13.28 10.09 36.90
C GLY A 353 13.33 9.41 35.52
N GLU A 354 14.49 9.42 34.89
CA GLU A 354 14.75 8.79 33.58
C GLU A 354 14.85 7.25 33.60
N TYR A 355 14.57 6.62 34.74
CA TYR A 355 14.73 5.17 34.89
C TYR A 355 13.39 4.46 35.08
N VAL A 356 13.31 3.25 34.53
CA VAL A 356 12.26 2.28 34.81
C VAL A 356 12.82 1.26 35.78
N ILE A 357 12.14 0.98 36.89
CA ILE A 357 12.57 0.00 37.88
C ILE A 357 11.67 -1.21 37.76
N PHE A 358 12.21 -2.33 37.26
CA PHE A 358 11.49 -3.60 37.26
C PHE A 358 11.65 -4.29 38.61
N GLN A 359 10.52 -4.63 39.25
CA GLN A 359 10.44 -5.32 40.53
C GLN A 359 9.63 -6.61 40.37
N LEU A 360 10.20 -7.56 39.64
CA LEU A 360 9.60 -8.88 39.43
C LEU A 360 10.16 -9.87 40.44
N GLN A 361 9.38 -10.92 40.76
CA GLN A 361 9.74 -11.90 41.78
C GLN A 361 11.11 -12.57 41.55
N SER A 362 11.49 -12.76 40.29
CA SER A 362 12.75 -13.40 39.87
C SER A 362 13.70 -12.46 39.12
N TYR A 363 13.39 -11.17 39.02
CA TYR A 363 14.15 -10.21 38.20
C TYR A 363 14.07 -8.78 38.73
N GLN A 364 15.23 -8.14 38.89
CA GLN A 364 15.34 -6.72 39.22
C GLN A 364 16.34 -6.05 38.27
N GLU A 365 15.90 -4.99 37.59
CA GLU A 365 16.71 -4.18 36.68
C GLU A 365 16.25 -2.72 36.77
N ARG A 366 17.17 -1.79 36.54
CA ARG A 366 16.89 -0.34 36.48
C ARG A 366 17.38 0.24 35.15
N PRO A 367 16.78 -0.13 33.99
CA PRO A 367 17.18 0.45 32.72
C PRO A 367 16.73 1.90 32.57
N HIS A 368 17.37 2.62 31.65
CA HIS A 368 16.95 3.95 31.24
C HIS A 368 15.65 3.85 30.42
N ARG A 369 14.79 4.88 30.46
CA ARG A 369 13.52 4.90 29.70
C ARG A 369 13.74 4.68 28.21
N THR A 370 14.76 5.31 27.64
CA THR A 370 15.11 5.17 26.22
C THR A 370 15.53 3.76 25.84
N GLU A 371 16.14 2.99 26.76
CA GLU A 371 16.48 1.58 26.51
C GLU A 371 15.23 0.70 26.51
N VAL A 372 14.27 0.98 27.40
CA VAL A 372 12.97 0.28 27.41
C VAL A 372 12.21 0.55 26.12
N ILE A 373 12.18 1.81 25.68
CA ILE A 373 11.55 2.20 24.41
C ILE A 373 12.24 1.48 23.24
N ASP A 374 13.57 1.49 23.19
CA ASP A 374 14.32 0.80 22.13
C ASP A 374 14.00 -0.70 22.06
N ARG A 375 13.94 -1.40 23.21
CA ARG A 375 13.56 -2.82 23.26
C ARG A 375 12.14 -3.07 22.72
N ILE A 376 11.17 -2.19 23.04
CA ILE A 376 9.79 -2.29 22.53
C ILE A 376 9.77 -2.13 21.00
N TYR A 377 10.40 -1.07 20.47
CA TYR A 377 10.46 -0.84 19.02
C TYR A 377 11.23 -1.96 18.29
N SER A 378 12.31 -2.47 18.89
CA SER A 378 13.09 -3.59 18.34
C SER A 378 12.27 -4.88 18.23
N PHE A 379 11.40 -5.15 19.21
CA PHE A 379 10.47 -6.28 19.15
C PHE A 379 9.40 -6.10 18.06
N MET A 380 8.79 -4.91 17.99
CA MET A 380 7.82 -4.60 16.92
C MET A 380 8.45 -4.74 15.53
N GLU A 381 9.67 -4.22 15.34
CA GLU A 381 10.46 -4.38 14.12
C GLU A 381 10.59 -5.85 13.69
N SER A 382 10.91 -6.73 14.65
CA SER A 382 10.97 -8.18 14.42
C SER A 382 9.62 -8.79 14.03
N VAL A 383 8.57 -8.49 14.79
CA VAL A 383 7.23 -9.05 14.56
C VAL A 383 6.67 -8.63 13.21
N LEU A 384 6.85 -7.36 12.83
CA LEU A 384 6.40 -6.84 11.54
C LEU A 384 7.16 -7.47 10.37
N ALA A 385 8.49 -7.61 10.47
CA ALA A 385 9.28 -8.28 9.45
C ALA A 385 8.89 -9.77 9.32
N MET A 386 8.74 -10.48 10.44
CA MET A 386 8.32 -11.88 10.48
C MET A 386 6.92 -12.08 9.91
N GLY A 387 5.97 -11.22 10.27
CA GLY A 387 4.59 -11.26 9.82
C GLY A 387 4.45 -10.99 8.33
N TRP A 388 5.14 -9.96 7.82
CA TRP A 388 5.15 -9.64 6.40
C TRP A 388 5.76 -10.78 5.57
N SER A 389 6.91 -11.31 5.99
CA SER A 389 7.59 -12.42 5.29
C SER A 389 6.71 -13.66 5.19
N LEU A 390 6.03 -14.03 6.27
CA LEU A 390 5.10 -15.16 6.27
C LEU A 390 3.89 -14.89 5.36
N SER A 391 3.30 -13.70 5.44
CA SER A 391 2.18 -13.28 4.60
C SER A 391 2.54 -13.33 3.11
N ASN A 392 3.74 -12.87 2.74
CA ASN A 392 4.21 -12.91 1.35
C ASN A 392 4.31 -14.34 0.81
N VAL A 393 4.93 -15.26 1.55
CA VAL A 393 5.09 -16.65 1.10
C VAL A 393 3.75 -17.38 1.03
N LEU A 394 2.83 -17.13 1.98
CA LEU A 394 1.46 -17.66 1.93
C LEU A 394 0.70 -17.16 0.69
N ALA A 395 0.74 -15.85 0.42
CA ALA A 395 0.11 -15.25 -0.75
C ALA A 395 0.65 -15.83 -2.06
N ARG A 396 1.98 -16.01 -2.17
CA ARG A 396 2.62 -16.62 -3.34
C ARG A 396 2.21 -18.07 -3.58
N LEU A 397 1.88 -18.80 -2.52
CA LEU A 397 1.38 -20.17 -2.60
C LEU A 397 -0.13 -20.24 -2.84
N GLY A 398 -0.82 -19.10 -2.97
CA GLY A 398 -2.27 -19.03 -3.10
C GLY A 398 -2.99 -19.47 -1.81
N ILE A 399 -2.34 -19.36 -0.66
CA ILE A 399 -2.92 -19.69 0.65
C ILE A 399 -3.42 -18.41 1.28
N GLU A 400 -4.74 -18.22 1.28
CA GLU A 400 -5.38 -17.05 1.85
C GLU A 400 -5.46 -17.14 3.37
N VAL A 401 -5.11 -16.05 4.05
CA VAL A 401 -5.37 -15.89 5.49
C VAL A 401 -6.81 -15.40 5.64
N PRO A 402 -7.70 -16.17 6.28
CA PRO A 402 -9.10 -15.79 6.38
C PRO A 402 -9.25 -14.58 7.32
N ILE A 403 -9.87 -13.53 6.82
CA ILE A 403 -10.35 -12.39 7.60
C ILE A 403 -11.87 -12.45 7.58
N LYS A 404 -12.52 -12.41 8.75
CA LYS A 404 -13.99 -12.39 8.81
C LYS A 404 -14.48 -11.03 8.32
N ASP A 405 -15.65 -10.98 7.69
CA ASP A 405 -16.23 -9.73 7.19
C ASP A 405 -16.40 -8.66 8.29
N GLU A 406 -16.74 -9.10 9.52
CA GLU A 406 -16.84 -8.23 10.70
C GLU A 406 -15.49 -7.60 11.06
N ASP A 407 -14.40 -8.38 11.00
CA ASP A 407 -13.04 -7.92 11.28
C ASP A 407 -12.56 -6.99 10.15
N ALA A 408 -12.83 -7.34 8.89
CA ALA A 408 -12.53 -6.50 7.73
C ALA A 408 -13.27 -5.15 7.81
N SER A 409 -14.55 -5.16 8.24
CA SER A 409 -15.34 -3.96 8.47
C SER A 409 -14.77 -3.11 9.59
N TYR A 410 -14.33 -3.73 10.70
CA TYR A 410 -13.74 -3.01 11.81
C TYR A 410 -12.41 -2.34 11.44
N MET A 411 -11.61 -2.99 10.59
CA MET A 411 -10.33 -2.47 10.10
C MET A 411 -10.46 -1.55 8.88
N ASN A 412 -11.67 -1.25 8.39
CA ASN A 412 -11.93 -0.54 7.13
C ASN A 412 -11.26 -1.19 5.89
N LEU A 413 -11.09 -2.51 5.91
CA LEU A 413 -10.51 -3.31 4.81
C LEU A 413 -11.59 -4.06 4.00
N THR A 414 -12.83 -3.58 4.00
CA THR A 414 -13.89 -4.21 3.21
C THR A 414 -13.63 -4.05 1.72
N GLN A 415 -14.09 -5.02 0.91
CA GLN A 415 -13.99 -4.90 -0.55
C GLN A 415 -14.70 -3.64 -1.07
N PHE A 416 -15.77 -3.20 -0.41
CA PHE A 416 -16.45 -1.95 -0.72
C PHE A 416 -15.53 -0.74 -0.51
N ARG A 417 -14.83 -0.66 0.63
CA ARG A 417 -13.89 0.43 0.92
C ARG A 417 -12.71 0.43 -0.05
N LEU A 418 -12.19 -0.75 -0.39
CA LEU A 418 -11.13 -0.86 -1.39
C LEU A 418 -11.62 -0.43 -2.79
N ALA A 419 -12.87 -0.72 -3.14
CA ALA A 419 -13.46 -0.27 -4.40
C ALA A 419 -13.64 1.26 -4.44
N THR A 420 -14.08 1.90 -3.35
CA THR A 420 -14.21 3.37 -3.31
C THR A 420 -12.85 4.06 -3.42
N LEU A 421 -11.84 3.57 -2.70
CA LEU A 421 -10.46 4.06 -2.84
C LEU A 421 -9.92 3.88 -4.27
N TRP A 422 -10.24 2.75 -4.91
CA TRP A 422 -9.85 2.50 -6.30
C TRP A 422 -10.53 3.46 -7.29
N LEU A 423 -11.82 3.80 -7.05
CA LEU A 423 -12.55 4.78 -7.86
C LEU A 423 -11.96 6.19 -7.73
N GLU A 424 -11.73 6.64 -6.50
CA GLU A 424 -11.08 7.94 -6.23
C GLU A 424 -9.70 8.00 -6.87
N HIS A 425 -8.96 6.89 -6.80
CA HIS A 425 -7.65 6.74 -7.45
C HIS A 425 -7.73 6.90 -8.98
N LEU A 426 -8.79 6.41 -9.65
CA LEU A 426 -8.97 6.59 -11.10
C LEU A 426 -9.35 8.03 -11.50
N GLY A 427 -9.44 8.95 -10.55
CA GLY A 427 -9.93 10.31 -10.77
C GLY A 427 -11.46 10.41 -10.75
N THR A 428 -12.14 9.30 -10.45
CA THR A 428 -13.60 9.27 -10.32
C THR A 428 -13.98 9.74 -8.92
N THR A 429 -14.50 10.95 -8.81
CA THR A 429 -14.91 11.48 -7.50
C THR A 429 -16.15 10.74 -7.00
N VAL A 430 -16.02 10.10 -5.84
CA VAL A 430 -17.14 9.44 -5.14
C VAL A 430 -17.92 10.51 -4.37
N VAL A 431 -19.14 10.82 -4.81
CA VAL A 431 -20.02 11.81 -4.17
C VAL A 431 -20.74 11.21 -2.98
N GLU A 432 -21.23 9.99 -3.13
CA GLU A 432 -21.92 9.23 -2.09
C GLU A 432 -21.64 7.74 -2.28
N ALA A 433 -21.42 7.02 -1.19
CA ALA A 433 -21.18 5.58 -1.20
C ALA A 433 -21.84 4.94 0.01
N ASP A 434 -22.76 4.00 -0.23
CA ASP A 434 -23.48 3.27 0.81
C ASP A 434 -23.33 1.75 0.61
N GLN A 435 -22.91 1.07 1.68
CA GLN A 435 -22.76 -0.39 1.73
C GLN A 435 -23.88 -0.99 2.58
N LYS A 436 -24.78 -1.73 1.94
CA LYS A 436 -25.78 -2.56 2.62
C LYS A 436 -25.31 -4.02 2.65
N SER A 437 -26.01 -4.84 3.44
CA SER A 437 -25.67 -6.26 3.62
C SER A 437 -25.63 -7.07 2.32
N THR A 438 -26.43 -6.69 1.33
CA THR A 438 -26.59 -7.42 0.05
C THR A 438 -26.53 -6.53 -1.18
N SER A 439 -26.24 -5.23 -1.01
CA SER A 439 -26.18 -4.27 -2.12
C SER A 439 -25.17 -3.15 -1.89
N TRP A 440 -24.57 -2.66 -2.98
CA TRP A 440 -23.70 -1.48 -2.99
C TRP A 440 -24.38 -0.36 -3.78
N ASP A 441 -24.41 0.85 -3.22
CA ASP A 441 -24.97 2.03 -3.86
C ASP A 441 -23.89 3.12 -3.97
N LEU A 442 -23.56 3.55 -5.19
CA LEU A 442 -22.51 4.52 -5.48
C LEU A 442 -23.06 5.66 -6.33
N THR A 443 -22.84 6.90 -5.89
CA THR A 443 -23.05 8.13 -6.67
C THR A 443 -21.70 8.71 -7.02
N LEU A 444 -21.39 8.82 -8.30
CA LEU A 444 -20.06 9.18 -8.81
C LEU A 444 -20.15 10.40 -9.71
N ALA A 445 -19.17 11.31 -9.64
CA ALA A 445 -19.07 12.44 -10.56
C ALA A 445 -18.43 11.97 -11.88
N ILE A 446 -19.20 11.25 -12.68
CA ILE A 446 -18.79 10.67 -13.97
C ILE A 446 -19.71 11.16 -15.08
N GLU A 447 -19.19 11.10 -16.30
CA GLU A 447 -20.02 11.29 -17.50
C GLU A 447 -21.03 10.13 -17.63
N PRO A 448 -22.26 10.40 -18.10
CA PRO A 448 -23.31 9.39 -18.16
C PRO A 448 -23.00 8.14 -18.97
N ASP A 449 -22.07 8.23 -19.94
CA ASP A 449 -21.66 7.13 -20.81
C ASP A 449 -20.69 6.14 -20.14
N GLU A 450 -20.05 6.52 -19.03
CA GLU A 450 -19.13 5.66 -18.27
C GLU A 450 -19.85 4.79 -17.23
N THR A 451 -21.05 5.21 -16.78
CA THR A 451 -21.82 4.56 -15.71
C THR A 451 -22.06 3.07 -15.97
N PHE A 452 -22.38 2.69 -17.20
CA PHE A 452 -22.65 1.30 -17.58
C PHE A 452 -21.42 0.41 -17.37
N SER A 453 -20.29 0.80 -17.95
CA SER A 453 -19.05 0.00 -17.89
C SER A 453 -18.58 -0.16 -16.45
N LEU A 454 -18.68 0.91 -15.67
CA LEU A 454 -18.24 0.92 -14.29
C LEU A 454 -19.13 0.06 -13.38
N ALA A 455 -20.46 0.13 -13.54
CA ALA A 455 -21.40 -0.69 -12.78
C ALA A 455 -21.16 -2.19 -13.02
N ILE A 456 -20.93 -2.57 -14.28
CA ILE A 456 -20.62 -3.95 -14.65
C ILE A 456 -19.27 -4.38 -14.08
N ALA A 457 -18.22 -3.56 -14.21
CA ALA A 457 -16.90 -3.87 -13.69
C ALA A 457 -16.92 -4.09 -12.18
N LEU A 458 -17.66 -3.26 -11.43
CA LEU A 458 -17.85 -3.44 -10.00
C LEU A 458 -18.63 -4.73 -9.71
N ALA A 459 -19.76 -4.96 -10.38
CA ALA A 459 -20.60 -6.13 -10.17
C ALA A 459 -19.93 -7.48 -10.52
N GLU A 460 -18.98 -7.51 -11.46
CA GLU A 460 -18.16 -8.70 -11.73
C GLU A 460 -17.23 -9.05 -10.55
N ASN A 461 -16.88 -8.07 -9.70
CA ASN A 461 -15.86 -8.21 -8.65
C ASN A 461 -16.39 -8.10 -7.21
N VAL A 462 -17.70 -7.97 -7.00
CA VAL A 462 -18.28 -7.95 -5.65
C VAL A 462 -18.34 -9.36 -5.02
N PRO A 463 -18.32 -9.46 -3.68
CA PRO A 463 -18.55 -10.73 -2.98
C PRO A 463 -19.86 -11.41 -3.39
N ASP A 464 -19.93 -12.73 -3.23
CA ASP A 464 -21.15 -13.50 -3.58
C ASP A 464 -22.38 -13.14 -2.74
N ILE A 465 -22.17 -12.57 -1.53
CA ILE A 465 -23.27 -12.06 -0.70
C ILE A 465 -23.92 -10.79 -1.29
N VAL A 466 -23.21 -10.07 -2.15
CA VAL A 466 -23.70 -8.86 -2.81
C VAL A 466 -24.48 -9.26 -4.05
N SER A 467 -25.80 -9.08 -3.98
CA SER A 467 -26.73 -9.41 -5.05
C SER A 467 -26.99 -8.24 -6.01
N GLU A 468 -26.70 -7.00 -5.59
CA GLU A 468 -27.03 -5.80 -6.36
C GLU A 468 -25.94 -4.72 -6.25
N VAL A 469 -25.56 -4.10 -7.37
CA VAL A 469 -24.62 -2.96 -7.41
C VAL A 469 -25.25 -1.84 -8.23
N SER A 470 -25.46 -0.68 -7.61
CA SER A 470 -26.02 0.51 -8.26
C SER A 470 -24.96 1.60 -8.37
N VAL A 471 -24.76 2.11 -9.59
CA VAL A 471 -23.89 3.26 -9.89
C VAL A 471 -24.72 4.33 -10.58
N ARG A 472 -24.63 5.58 -10.13
CA ARG A 472 -25.41 6.71 -10.68
C ARG A 472 -24.58 7.99 -10.78
N ALA A 473 -24.84 8.78 -11.82
CA ALA A 473 -24.36 10.17 -11.90
C ALA A 473 -25.21 11.10 -11.00
N PRO A 474 -24.69 12.25 -10.54
CA PRO A 474 -25.39 13.10 -9.60
C PRO A 474 -26.67 13.69 -10.22
N GLY A 475 -27.77 13.70 -9.48
CA GLY A 475 -29.05 14.27 -9.93
C GLY A 475 -29.91 13.37 -10.82
N THR A 476 -29.51 12.11 -11.03
CA THR A 476 -30.26 11.13 -11.85
C THR A 476 -31.23 10.31 -10.98
N ALA A 477 -32.44 10.04 -11.49
CA ALA A 477 -33.52 9.46 -10.68
C ALA A 477 -33.75 7.96 -10.92
N THR A 478 -33.78 7.51 -12.17
CA THR A 478 -34.26 6.15 -12.47
C THR A 478 -33.15 5.27 -13.05
N PRO A 479 -32.67 4.25 -12.30
CA PRO A 479 -31.63 3.36 -12.80
C PRO A 479 -32.17 2.35 -13.81
N MET A 480 -31.33 2.04 -14.81
CA MET A 480 -31.51 0.87 -15.65
C MET A 480 -31.03 -0.38 -14.91
N VAL A 481 -31.92 -1.36 -14.75
CA VAL A 481 -31.61 -2.64 -14.10
C VAL A 481 -31.10 -3.65 -15.13
N ILE A 482 -29.95 -4.25 -14.86
CA ILE A 482 -29.26 -5.22 -15.72
C ILE A 482 -29.00 -6.51 -14.92
N PRO A 483 -29.46 -7.67 -15.39
CA PRO A 483 -28.99 -8.95 -14.87
C PRO A 483 -27.54 -9.21 -15.32
N LEU A 484 -26.61 -9.48 -14.40
CA LEU A 484 -25.21 -9.77 -14.71
C LEU A 484 -25.10 -10.99 -15.64
N SER A 485 -25.93 -12.00 -15.42
CA SER A 485 -26.05 -13.16 -16.31
C SER A 485 -26.36 -12.78 -17.78
N ALA A 486 -27.16 -11.74 -18.01
CA ALA A 486 -27.44 -11.26 -19.36
C ALA A 486 -26.19 -10.64 -20.01
N PHE A 487 -25.41 -9.87 -19.25
CA PHE A 487 -24.16 -9.29 -19.73
C PHE A 487 -23.09 -10.36 -20.01
N THR A 488 -22.94 -11.35 -19.14
CA THR A 488 -21.99 -12.47 -19.32
C THR A 488 -22.29 -13.27 -20.60
N ASN A 489 -23.57 -13.47 -20.92
CA ASN A 489 -23.99 -14.11 -22.17
C ASN A 489 -23.59 -13.30 -23.41
N LEU A 490 -23.76 -11.97 -23.36
CA LEU A 490 -23.34 -11.07 -24.44
C LEU A 490 -21.82 -11.09 -24.66
N LYS A 491 -21.04 -11.00 -23.57
CA LYS A 491 -19.57 -11.06 -23.58
C LYS A 491 -19.07 -12.38 -24.15
N SER A 492 -19.71 -13.50 -23.78
CA SER A 492 -19.37 -14.83 -24.29
C SER A 492 -19.61 -14.95 -25.79
N ALA A 493 -20.71 -14.38 -26.30
CA ALA A 493 -20.97 -14.34 -27.74
C ALA A 493 -19.91 -13.51 -28.49
N GLN A 494 -19.49 -12.36 -27.95
CA GLN A 494 -18.43 -11.54 -28.56
C GLN A 494 -17.06 -12.24 -28.59
N ALA A 495 -16.68 -12.91 -27.50
CA ALA A 495 -15.35 -13.52 -27.36
C ALA A 495 -15.15 -14.77 -28.24
N ALA A 496 -16.21 -15.52 -28.55
CA ALA A 496 -16.14 -16.79 -29.24
C ALA A 496 -15.83 -16.72 -30.75
N ALA A 497 -15.44 -15.54 -31.28
CA ALA A 497 -15.27 -15.29 -32.72
C ALA A 497 -16.45 -15.80 -33.57
N THR A 498 -17.67 -15.67 -33.02
CA THR A 498 -18.89 -16.19 -33.61
C THR A 498 -19.36 -15.32 -34.78
N ALA A 499 -20.28 -15.86 -35.60
CA ALA A 499 -20.78 -15.14 -36.76
C ALA A 499 -21.47 -13.84 -36.31
N PRO A 500 -21.49 -12.77 -37.13
CA PRO A 500 -22.15 -11.51 -36.78
C PRO A 500 -23.62 -11.64 -36.33
N VAL A 501 -24.31 -12.71 -36.74
CA VAL A 501 -25.69 -13.02 -36.34
C VAL A 501 -25.80 -13.47 -34.88
N ASP A 502 -24.80 -14.19 -34.36
CA ASP A 502 -24.72 -14.58 -32.94
C ASP A 502 -24.64 -13.33 -32.06
N HIS A 503 -23.78 -12.38 -32.44
CA HIS A 503 -23.64 -11.11 -31.73
C HIS A 503 -24.93 -10.29 -31.76
N LEU A 504 -25.58 -10.18 -32.92
CA LEU A 504 -26.86 -9.50 -33.07
C LEU A 504 -27.94 -10.10 -32.16
N LEU A 505 -28.07 -11.43 -32.13
CA LEU A 505 -29.05 -12.10 -31.29
C LEU A 505 -28.76 -11.88 -29.80
N ALA A 506 -27.49 -12.03 -29.39
CA ALA A 506 -27.08 -11.82 -28.00
C ALA A 506 -27.37 -10.38 -27.53
N LEU A 507 -27.16 -9.39 -28.39
CA LEU A 507 -27.44 -7.98 -28.07
C LEU A 507 -28.95 -7.70 -27.94
N VAL A 508 -29.77 -8.26 -28.83
CA VAL A 508 -31.24 -8.14 -28.75
C VAL A 508 -31.77 -8.81 -27.48
N GLU A 509 -31.26 -9.98 -27.13
CA GLU A 509 -31.62 -10.68 -25.89
C GLU A 509 -31.14 -9.93 -24.64
N PHE A 510 -29.94 -9.35 -24.68
CA PHE A 510 -29.43 -8.49 -23.62
C PHE A 510 -30.36 -7.30 -23.37
N ARG A 511 -30.73 -6.56 -24.43
CA ARG A 511 -31.69 -5.46 -24.36
C ARG A 511 -33.07 -5.92 -23.87
N ALA A 512 -33.49 -7.14 -24.21
CA ALA A 512 -34.74 -7.70 -23.71
C ALA A 512 -34.76 -7.86 -22.18
N MET A 513 -33.61 -8.23 -21.60
CA MET A 513 -33.46 -8.50 -20.16
C MET A 513 -33.18 -7.25 -19.33
N CYS A 514 -32.63 -6.20 -19.92
CA CYS A 514 -32.45 -4.92 -19.24
C CYS A 514 -33.77 -4.15 -19.11
N THR A 515 -34.00 -3.50 -17.97
CA THR A 515 -35.25 -2.77 -17.70
C THR A 515 -35.03 -1.37 -17.15
N VAL A 516 -35.92 -0.43 -17.51
CA VAL A 516 -36.05 0.90 -16.90
C VAL A 516 -37.49 1.03 -16.42
N GLU A 517 -37.70 1.36 -15.15
CA GLU A 517 -39.04 1.37 -14.53
C GLU A 517 -39.82 0.05 -14.72
N GLY A 518 -39.10 -1.08 -14.74
CA GLY A 518 -39.68 -2.40 -14.97
C GLY A 518 -40.10 -2.69 -16.41
N LYS A 519 -39.85 -1.79 -17.38
CA LYS A 519 -40.09 -2.01 -18.81
C LYS A 519 -38.79 -2.37 -19.52
N SER A 520 -38.86 -3.30 -20.46
CA SER A 520 -37.70 -3.70 -21.26
C SER A 520 -37.15 -2.53 -22.08
N VAL A 521 -35.83 -2.44 -22.21
CA VAL A 521 -35.16 -1.46 -23.09
C VAL A 521 -35.13 -1.91 -24.55
N LEU A 522 -35.60 -3.12 -24.85
CA LEU A 522 -35.76 -3.62 -26.20
C LEU A 522 -36.85 -2.84 -26.95
N THR A 523 -36.49 -2.29 -28.11
CA THR A 523 -37.40 -1.51 -28.94
C THR A 523 -37.98 -2.34 -30.09
N ALA A 524 -39.07 -1.86 -30.68
CA ALA A 524 -39.62 -2.47 -31.89
C ALA A 524 -38.66 -2.36 -33.09
N GLU A 525 -37.81 -1.32 -33.13
CA GLU A 525 -36.78 -1.14 -34.17
C GLU A 525 -35.69 -2.21 -34.07
N ASP A 526 -35.21 -2.51 -32.85
CA ASP A 526 -34.21 -3.56 -32.61
C ASP A 526 -34.69 -4.92 -33.18
N LEU A 527 -35.94 -5.28 -32.89
CA LEU A 527 -36.54 -6.52 -33.38
C LEU A 527 -36.82 -6.47 -34.88
N ARG A 528 -37.23 -5.32 -35.43
CA ARG A 528 -37.43 -5.16 -36.87
C ARG A 528 -36.11 -5.32 -37.64
N PHE A 529 -35.03 -4.73 -37.15
CA PHE A 529 -33.69 -4.88 -37.71
C PHE A 529 -33.20 -6.34 -37.64
N ALA A 530 -33.41 -7.02 -36.50
CA ALA A 530 -33.03 -8.42 -36.33
C ALA A 530 -33.80 -9.37 -37.26
N VAL A 531 -35.13 -9.21 -37.34
CA VAL A 531 -35.98 -9.98 -38.26
C VAL A 531 -35.58 -9.75 -39.71
N ALA A 532 -35.34 -8.49 -40.09
CA ALA A 532 -34.89 -8.12 -41.42
C ALA A 532 -33.56 -8.79 -41.79
N THR A 533 -32.55 -8.65 -40.93
CA THR A 533 -31.19 -9.14 -41.19
C THR A 533 -31.16 -10.67 -41.27
N ILE A 534 -31.71 -11.36 -40.26
CA ILE A 534 -31.71 -12.82 -40.21
C ILE A 534 -32.63 -13.40 -41.29
N GLY A 535 -33.80 -12.78 -41.51
CA GLY A 535 -34.75 -13.20 -42.53
C GLY A 535 -34.19 -13.07 -43.95
N LEU A 536 -33.49 -11.97 -44.26
CA LEU A 536 -32.82 -11.79 -45.55
C LEU A 536 -31.74 -12.84 -45.78
N LEU A 537 -30.88 -13.09 -44.80
CA LEU A 537 -29.85 -14.13 -44.92
C LEU A 537 -30.47 -15.50 -45.15
N LEU A 538 -31.52 -15.84 -44.41
CA LEU A 538 -32.20 -17.13 -44.51
C LEU A 538 -32.87 -17.33 -45.89
N ILE A 539 -33.54 -16.31 -46.46
CA ILE A 539 -34.22 -16.47 -47.75
C ILE A 539 -33.32 -16.20 -48.96
N MET A 540 -32.41 -15.23 -48.89
CA MET A 540 -31.59 -14.81 -50.05
C MET A 540 -30.28 -15.59 -50.15
N LYS A 541 -29.68 -15.96 -49.01
CA LYS A 541 -28.44 -16.75 -48.97
C LYS A 541 -28.71 -18.23 -48.71
N GLU A 542 -29.95 -18.61 -48.45
CA GLU A 542 -30.38 -19.99 -48.19
C GLU A 542 -29.61 -20.64 -47.02
N ASP A 543 -29.21 -19.81 -46.06
CA ASP A 543 -28.52 -20.26 -44.86
C ASP A 543 -29.51 -20.79 -43.82
N PHE A 544 -29.87 -22.06 -43.94
CA PHE A 544 -30.80 -22.74 -43.04
C PHE A 544 -30.27 -22.90 -41.61
N THR A 545 -28.98 -22.67 -41.36
CA THR A 545 -28.43 -22.67 -39.99
C THR A 545 -29.01 -21.54 -39.15
N LEU A 546 -29.62 -20.52 -39.79
CA LEU A 546 -30.22 -19.35 -39.14
C LEU A 546 -31.65 -19.57 -38.63
N ILE A 547 -32.29 -20.72 -38.93
CA ILE A 547 -33.65 -21.03 -38.46
C ILE A 547 -33.79 -20.96 -36.93
N PRO A 548 -32.87 -21.51 -36.11
CA PRO A 548 -32.95 -21.40 -34.65
C PRO A 548 -32.90 -19.95 -34.15
N TYR A 549 -32.09 -19.10 -34.78
CA TYR A 549 -31.96 -17.68 -34.43
C TYR A 549 -33.28 -16.94 -34.67
N LEU A 550 -33.87 -17.14 -35.86
CA LEU A 550 -35.16 -16.52 -36.19
C LEU A 550 -36.30 -17.03 -35.29
N ARG A 551 -36.22 -18.27 -34.79
CA ARG A 551 -37.17 -18.79 -33.78
C ARG A 551 -37.03 -18.06 -32.43
N ARG A 552 -35.81 -17.75 -31.99
CA ARG A 552 -35.56 -16.98 -30.76
C ARG A 552 -36.05 -15.53 -30.90
N VAL A 553 -35.73 -14.87 -32.02
CA VAL A 553 -36.26 -13.53 -32.31
C VAL A 553 -37.80 -13.54 -32.33
N ARG A 554 -38.43 -14.58 -32.90
CA ARG A 554 -39.90 -14.73 -32.85
C ARG A 554 -40.45 -14.84 -31.43
N GLN A 555 -39.76 -15.52 -30.52
CA GLN A 555 -40.19 -15.59 -29.12
C GLN A 555 -40.18 -14.19 -28.49
N LEU A 556 -39.15 -13.38 -28.80
CA LEU A 556 -39.07 -11.99 -28.35
C LEU A 556 -40.16 -11.08 -28.95
N THR A 557 -40.49 -11.24 -30.24
CA THR A 557 -41.58 -10.47 -30.86
C THR A 557 -42.94 -10.81 -30.27
N ILE A 558 -43.16 -12.08 -29.90
CA ILE A 558 -44.38 -12.52 -29.21
C ILE A 558 -44.44 -11.93 -27.80
N SER A 559 -43.36 -12.01 -27.02
CA SER A 559 -43.34 -11.48 -25.65
C SER A 559 -43.54 -9.97 -25.59
N HIS A 560 -43.13 -9.23 -26.64
CA HIS A 560 -43.32 -7.78 -26.78
C HIS A 560 -44.60 -7.40 -27.57
N SER A 561 -45.49 -8.35 -27.85
CA SER A 561 -46.76 -8.11 -28.55
C SER A 561 -46.64 -7.47 -29.96
N LEU A 562 -45.55 -7.73 -30.67
CA LEU A 562 -45.29 -7.22 -32.03
C LEU A 562 -45.82 -8.22 -33.08
N LEU A 563 -47.14 -8.18 -33.30
CA LEU A 563 -47.86 -9.10 -34.18
C LEU A 563 -47.38 -9.04 -35.64
N GLU A 564 -47.12 -7.84 -36.17
CA GLU A 564 -46.65 -7.65 -37.55
C GLU A 564 -45.31 -8.36 -37.81
N LEU A 565 -44.36 -8.23 -36.89
CA LEU A 565 -43.06 -8.90 -36.98
C LEU A 565 -43.22 -10.42 -36.88
N THR A 566 -44.10 -10.87 -35.98
CA THR A 566 -44.38 -12.30 -35.78
C THR A 566 -44.95 -12.96 -37.05
N GLU A 567 -45.89 -12.29 -37.73
CA GLU A 567 -46.44 -12.77 -39.00
C GLU A 567 -45.40 -12.75 -40.12
N THR A 568 -44.54 -11.72 -40.15
CA THR A 568 -43.46 -11.63 -41.14
C THR A 568 -42.45 -12.78 -40.98
N ILE A 569 -42.09 -13.15 -39.74
CA ILE A 569 -41.25 -14.33 -39.48
C ILE A 569 -41.93 -15.63 -39.96
N LYS A 570 -43.25 -15.78 -39.79
CA LYS A 570 -43.98 -16.95 -40.33
C LYS A 570 -43.91 -17.01 -41.85
N GLN A 571 -44.00 -15.87 -42.54
CA GLN A 571 -43.84 -15.79 -44.00
C GLN A 571 -42.43 -16.20 -44.42
N VAL A 572 -41.40 -15.77 -43.68
CA VAL A 572 -40.01 -16.23 -43.90
C VAL A 572 -39.91 -17.76 -43.78
N PHE A 573 -40.46 -18.36 -42.72
CA PHE A 573 -40.45 -19.82 -42.55
C PHE A 573 -41.24 -20.56 -43.65
N ALA A 574 -42.37 -20.00 -44.10
CA ALA A 574 -43.15 -20.59 -45.18
C ALA A 574 -42.36 -20.61 -46.50
N LEU A 575 -41.66 -19.52 -46.82
CA LEU A 575 -40.85 -19.41 -48.04
C LEU A 575 -39.62 -20.32 -48.04
N THR A 576 -39.04 -20.61 -46.87
CA THR A 576 -37.97 -21.63 -46.77
C THR A 576 -38.47 -23.05 -47.05
N ARG A 577 -39.77 -23.34 -46.92
CA ARG A 577 -40.35 -24.68 -47.16
C ARG A 577 -40.89 -24.85 -48.57
N SER A 578 -41.52 -23.80 -49.11
CA SER A 578 -42.15 -23.80 -50.43
C SER A 578 -41.82 -22.49 -51.16
N PRO A 579 -40.64 -22.38 -51.79
CA PRO A 579 -40.19 -21.14 -52.38
C PRO A 579 -41.03 -20.77 -53.61
N THR A 580 -41.58 -19.56 -53.60
CA THR A 580 -42.19 -18.92 -54.78
C THR A 580 -41.39 -17.68 -55.11
N GLU A 581 -40.77 -17.61 -56.29
CA GLU A 581 -39.84 -16.54 -56.67
C GLU A 581 -40.44 -15.13 -56.52
N THR A 582 -41.69 -14.96 -56.91
CA THR A 582 -42.40 -13.66 -56.81
C THR A 582 -42.54 -13.22 -55.35
N THR A 583 -43.00 -14.13 -54.48
CA THR A 583 -43.22 -13.88 -53.06
C THR A 583 -41.90 -13.72 -52.29
N LYS A 584 -40.86 -14.46 -52.70
CA LYS A 584 -39.49 -14.34 -52.17
C LYS A 584 -38.93 -12.93 -52.41
N ARG A 585 -39.08 -12.39 -53.63
CA ARG A 585 -38.62 -11.02 -53.97
C ARG A 585 -39.39 -9.93 -53.23
N GLN A 586 -40.72 -10.06 -53.13
CA GLN A 586 -41.56 -9.08 -52.42
C GLN A 586 -41.20 -9.02 -50.92
N LEU A 587 -41.04 -10.18 -50.27
CA LEU A 587 -40.65 -10.21 -48.87
C LEU A 587 -39.22 -9.71 -48.66
N ALA A 588 -38.27 -10.08 -49.54
CA ALA A 588 -36.90 -9.58 -49.47
C ALA A 588 -36.83 -8.04 -49.63
N ALA A 589 -37.63 -7.44 -50.52
CA ALA A 589 -37.71 -5.99 -50.66
C ALA A 589 -38.17 -5.31 -49.36
N ARG A 590 -39.24 -5.84 -48.74
CA ARG A 590 -39.75 -5.34 -47.44
C ARG A 590 -38.72 -5.49 -46.31
N LEU A 591 -38.04 -6.64 -46.24
CA LEU A 591 -37.01 -6.86 -45.21
C LEU A 591 -35.79 -5.95 -45.45
N ASN A 592 -35.38 -5.70 -46.70
CA ASN A 592 -34.31 -4.74 -46.99
C ASN A 592 -34.71 -3.32 -46.58
N GLU A 593 -35.94 -2.89 -46.91
CA GLU A 593 -36.48 -1.59 -46.47
C GLU A 593 -36.47 -1.48 -44.94
N TRP A 594 -36.85 -2.55 -44.23
CA TRP A 594 -36.78 -2.59 -42.77
C TRP A 594 -35.36 -2.51 -42.23
N ARG A 595 -34.40 -3.18 -42.86
CA ARG A 595 -32.99 -3.13 -42.46
C ARG A 595 -32.39 -1.74 -42.68
N GLU A 596 -32.77 -1.06 -43.75
CA GLU A 596 -32.28 0.28 -44.09
C GLU A 596 -32.92 1.37 -43.23
N ASN A 597 -34.19 1.21 -42.85
CA ASN A 597 -34.96 2.19 -42.09
C ASN A 597 -34.99 1.95 -40.57
N SER A 598 -34.43 0.84 -40.07
CA SER A 598 -34.34 0.57 -38.62
C SER A 598 -32.90 0.75 -38.16
N SER A 599 -32.72 1.37 -37.00
CA SER A 599 -31.41 1.49 -36.37
C SER A 599 -30.91 0.10 -35.95
N ALA A 600 -29.62 -0.17 -36.17
CA ALA A 600 -29.00 -1.37 -35.61
C ALA A 600 -29.01 -1.30 -34.08
N PRO A 601 -29.32 -2.39 -33.36
CA PRO A 601 -29.29 -2.40 -31.91
C PRO A 601 -27.88 -2.06 -31.42
N THR A 602 -27.79 -1.24 -30.38
CA THR A 602 -26.54 -0.84 -29.72
C THR A 602 -26.58 -1.17 -28.22
N MET A 603 -25.44 -1.05 -27.55
CA MET A 603 -25.38 -1.13 -26.09
C MET A 603 -26.27 -0.04 -25.47
N PRO A 604 -27.10 -0.38 -24.47
CA PRO A 604 -27.90 0.61 -23.78
C PRO A 604 -27.00 1.59 -23.01
N GLN A 605 -27.28 2.89 -23.15
CA GLN A 605 -26.66 3.95 -22.36
C GLN A 605 -27.65 4.37 -21.28
N ALA A 606 -27.18 4.51 -20.04
CA ALA A 606 -27.98 5.03 -18.95
C ALA A 606 -27.09 5.76 -17.94
N GLU A 607 -27.57 6.89 -17.46
CA GLU A 607 -26.87 7.74 -16.49
C GLU A 607 -26.92 7.18 -15.06
N ALA A 608 -27.76 6.16 -14.85
CA ALA A 608 -27.88 5.36 -13.64
C ALA A 608 -28.09 3.89 -14.00
N VAL A 609 -27.31 2.99 -13.39
CA VAL A 609 -27.31 1.56 -13.69
C VAL A 609 -27.29 0.75 -12.40
N THR A 610 -28.15 -0.25 -12.33
CA THR A 610 -28.21 -1.24 -11.24
C THR A 610 -27.96 -2.62 -11.84
N VAL A 611 -26.92 -3.30 -11.39
CA VAL A 611 -26.58 -4.66 -11.85
C VAL A 611 -27.00 -5.67 -10.78
N ARG A 612 -27.73 -6.71 -11.17
CA ARG A 612 -28.19 -7.80 -10.30
C ARG A 612 -27.48 -9.11 -10.64
N LYS A 613 -26.88 -9.77 -9.63
CA LYS A 613 -26.18 -11.05 -9.81
C LYS A 613 -27.14 -12.21 -10.07
#